data_AF-A0A7S3R867-F1
#
_entry.id   AF-A0A7S3R867-F1
#
_cell.length_a   1.000
_cell.length_b   1.000
_cell.length_c   1.000
_cell.angle_alpha   90.00
_cell.angle_beta   90.00
_cell.angle_gamma   90.00
#
_symmetry.space_group_name_H-M   'P 1'
#
loop_
_entity.id
_entity.type
_entity.pdbx_description
1 polymer ?
#
loop_
_entity_poly.entity_id
_entity_poly.type
_entity_poly.pdbx_seq_one_letter_code
_entity_poly.pdbx_strand_id
1 'polypeptide(L)'
;RKKASEKGPPKPQQQQHQHQHHTQGASRSHDPRHWLGSERDALRRALLLFGVGRWDCVHTGLLNFHRGCEKTQEEATDACWHLLQALEAFVQVPEDKVFLQQLLQPVAHRGAITTPGFHWNKLHGKMVSRLRVLEEIRQAMEALQQPPVFAAFMAVVAAIPTTQLPASWWSIKSDLGLLYGTWKHGYANYDEMKKDPEFMHLFGLTPSDPAVGGREVKEAGEGAASHPPQHGGQQQQQQQEPQLEQQQGEQQQQQQQ
;
A
#
# COMPACT_ATOMS: atom_id res chain seq x y z
N ARG A 1 16.87 89.02 -18.13
CA ARG A 1 18.22 88.85 -18.74
C ARG A 1 18.78 87.52 -18.24
N LYS A 2 19.32 86.66 -19.14
CA LYS A 2 19.73 85.24 -18.98
C LYS A 2 18.55 84.25 -18.95
N LYS A 3 18.57 83.04 -19.53
CA LYS A 3 19.40 82.24 -20.45
C LYS A 3 18.49 81.04 -20.86
N ALA A 4 18.31 80.77 -22.16
CA ALA A 4 18.77 79.57 -22.89
C ALA A 4 18.16 78.20 -22.47
N SER A 5 17.43 77.55 -23.39
CA SER A 5 17.30 76.08 -23.52
C SER A 5 17.12 75.76 -25.03
N GLU A 6 18.21 75.54 -25.75
CA GLU A 6 18.77 74.24 -26.14
C GLU A 6 17.75 73.19 -26.60
N LYS A 7 17.70 73.00 -27.93
CA LYS A 7 17.10 71.88 -28.64
C LYS A 7 17.92 70.61 -28.36
N GLY A 8 17.29 69.62 -27.72
CA GLY A 8 17.86 68.28 -27.55
C GLY A 8 17.79 67.43 -28.84
N PRO A 9 18.73 66.50 -29.05
CA PRO A 9 18.82 65.63 -30.24
C PRO A 9 17.81 64.46 -30.19
N PRO A 10 17.59 63.73 -31.31
CA PRO A 10 16.52 62.74 -31.42
C PRO A 10 16.83 61.45 -30.62
N LYS A 11 15.75 60.78 -30.20
CA LYS A 11 15.75 59.53 -29.43
C LYS A 11 16.55 58.42 -30.14
N PRO A 12 17.41 57.66 -29.43
CA PRO A 12 18.04 56.47 -30.00
C PRO A 12 17.05 55.29 -30.10
N GLN A 13 17.11 54.62 -31.25
CA GLN A 13 16.45 53.35 -31.56
C GLN A 13 16.75 52.29 -30.49
N GLN A 14 15.71 51.63 -29.99
CA GLN A 14 15.85 50.38 -29.25
C GLN A 14 16.40 49.30 -30.19
N GLN A 15 17.69 49.00 -30.07
CA GLN A 15 18.25 47.74 -30.57
C GLN A 15 17.68 46.61 -29.71
N GLN A 16 16.79 45.80 -30.27
CA GLN A 16 16.45 44.49 -29.74
C GLN A 16 17.70 43.61 -29.76
N HIS A 17 18.39 43.50 -28.62
CA HIS A 17 19.35 42.43 -28.41
C HIS A 17 18.56 41.13 -28.21
N GLN A 18 18.43 40.36 -29.29
CA GLN A 18 18.06 38.95 -29.22
C GLN A 18 19.11 38.24 -28.36
N HIS A 19 18.80 38.04 -27.08
CA HIS A 19 19.47 37.05 -26.26
C HIS A 19 19.13 35.69 -26.85
N GLN A 20 20.02 35.18 -27.70
CA GLN A 20 20.05 33.76 -28.00
C GLN A 20 20.37 33.02 -26.70
N HIS A 21 19.32 32.62 -25.98
CA HIS A 21 19.42 31.54 -25.02
C HIS A 21 19.83 30.29 -25.82
N HIS A 22 21.14 30.06 -25.89
CA HIS A 22 21.67 28.71 -26.09
C HIS A 22 21.24 27.91 -24.87
N THR A 23 20.03 27.35 -24.92
CA THR A 23 19.66 26.21 -24.09
C THR A 23 20.52 25.05 -24.55
N GLN A 24 21.72 24.95 -23.97
CA GLN A 24 22.46 23.70 -23.97
C GLN A 24 21.55 22.68 -23.28
N GLY A 25 20.87 21.89 -24.10
CA GLY A 25 20.24 20.65 -23.67
C GLY A 25 21.34 19.72 -23.20
N ALA A 26 21.73 19.87 -21.94
CA ALA A 26 22.50 18.87 -21.23
C ALA A 26 21.59 17.66 -21.09
N SER A 27 21.63 16.78 -22.10
CA SER A 27 21.24 15.39 -21.94
C SER A 27 22.14 14.84 -20.83
N ARG A 28 21.63 14.91 -19.59
CA ARG A 28 22.25 14.22 -18.46
C ARG A 28 22.06 12.75 -18.77
N SER A 29 23.05 12.13 -19.41
CA SER A 29 23.12 10.68 -19.53
C SER A 29 23.22 10.14 -18.11
N HIS A 30 22.08 9.86 -17.51
CA HIS A 30 22.03 9.22 -16.22
C HIS A 30 22.58 7.81 -16.40
N ASP A 31 23.53 7.39 -15.57
CA ASP A 31 24.02 6.01 -15.59
C ASP A 31 22.80 5.09 -15.46
N PRO A 32 22.49 4.24 -16.46
CA PRO A 32 21.31 3.38 -16.43
C PRO A 32 21.24 2.48 -15.21
N ARG A 33 22.37 2.24 -14.52
CA ARG A 33 22.43 1.47 -13.27
C ARG A 33 22.02 2.29 -12.06
N HIS A 34 22.15 3.61 -12.09
CA HIS A 34 21.78 4.49 -10.99
C HIS A 34 20.26 4.49 -10.79
N TRP A 35 19.81 4.24 -9.56
CA TRP A 35 18.38 4.26 -9.23
C TRP A 35 17.90 5.66 -8.93
N LEU A 36 16.84 6.10 -9.60
CA LEU A 36 16.12 7.33 -9.29
C LEU A 36 15.29 7.17 -8.00
N GLY A 37 15.01 8.28 -7.32
CA GLY A 37 14.13 8.27 -6.14
C GLY A 37 12.71 7.79 -6.46
N SER A 38 12.19 8.10 -7.65
CA SER A 38 10.88 7.64 -8.13
C SER A 38 10.86 6.14 -8.42
N GLU A 39 11.94 5.58 -8.98
CA GLU A 39 12.10 4.13 -9.20
C GLU A 39 12.17 3.37 -7.86
N ARG A 40 12.89 3.92 -6.87
CA ARG A 40 12.93 3.37 -5.51
C ARG A 40 11.53 3.34 -4.88
N ASP A 41 10.76 4.43 -5.01
CA ASP A 41 9.40 4.47 -4.48
C ASP A 41 8.49 3.44 -5.17
N ALA A 42 8.58 3.33 -6.50
CA ALA A 42 7.86 2.34 -7.29
C ALA A 42 8.22 0.90 -6.88
N LEU A 43 9.51 0.58 -6.75
CA LEU A 43 9.98 -0.75 -6.34
C LEU A 43 9.52 -1.09 -4.92
N ARG A 44 9.64 -0.14 -3.98
CA ARG A 44 9.13 -0.29 -2.61
C ARG A 44 7.64 -0.61 -2.60
N ARG A 45 6.83 0.10 -3.39
CA ARG A 45 5.39 -0.15 -3.52
C ARG A 45 5.11 -1.54 -4.10
N ALA A 46 5.82 -1.92 -5.17
CA ALA A 46 5.67 -3.24 -5.78
C ALA A 46 6.03 -4.38 -4.81
N LEU A 47 7.12 -4.24 -4.05
CA LEU A 47 7.50 -5.20 -3.01
C LEU A 47 6.42 -5.33 -1.93
N LEU A 48 5.80 -4.21 -1.53
CA LEU A 48 4.72 -4.22 -0.52
C LEU A 48 3.35 -4.67 -1.07
N LEU A 49 3.22 -4.91 -2.37
CA LEU A 49 2.05 -5.57 -2.97
C LEU A 49 2.23 -7.08 -3.03
N PHE A 50 3.40 -7.55 -3.47
CA PHE A 50 3.60 -8.95 -3.84
C PHE A 50 4.45 -9.75 -2.85
N GLY A 51 5.22 -9.09 -2.00
CA GLY A 51 6.11 -9.72 -1.03
C GLY A 51 7.46 -10.14 -1.60
N VAL A 52 8.25 -10.78 -0.74
CA VAL A 52 9.58 -11.31 -1.06
C VAL A 52 9.46 -12.62 -1.83
N GLY A 53 10.36 -12.88 -2.77
CA GLY A 53 10.43 -14.13 -3.53
C GLY A 53 9.59 -14.14 -4.82
N ARG A 54 8.65 -13.20 -4.96
CA ARG A 54 7.81 -13.05 -6.18
C ARG A 54 8.36 -12.01 -7.14
N TRP A 55 9.61 -12.21 -7.55
CA TRP A 55 10.41 -11.21 -8.25
C TRP A 55 9.84 -10.80 -9.61
N ASP A 56 9.23 -11.71 -10.36
CA ASP A 56 8.58 -11.37 -11.64
C ASP A 56 7.41 -10.40 -11.42
N CYS A 57 6.61 -10.63 -10.37
CA CYS A 57 5.48 -9.77 -10.03
C CYS A 57 5.94 -8.42 -9.49
N VAL A 58 6.97 -8.40 -8.64
CA VAL A 58 7.57 -7.16 -8.13
C VAL A 58 8.17 -6.34 -9.26
N HIS A 59 8.88 -6.98 -10.20
CA HIS A 59 9.45 -6.31 -11.37
C HIS A 59 8.36 -5.76 -12.29
N THR A 60 7.35 -6.56 -12.61
CA THR A 60 6.17 -6.09 -13.37
C THR A 60 5.49 -4.89 -12.69
N GLY A 61 5.34 -4.94 -11.35
CA GLY A 61 4.81 -3.84 -10.56
C GLY A 61 5.67 -2.58 -10.64
N LEU A 62 6.99 -2.70 -10.58
CA LEU A 62 7.93 -1.60 -10.77
C LEU A 62 7.70 -0.92 -12.13
N LEU A 63 7.68 -1.70 -13.22
CA LEU A 63 7.49 -1.16 -14.57
C LEU A 63 6.12 -0.49 -14.75
N ASN A 64 5.08 -1.02 -14.10
CA ASN A 64 3.75 -0.44 -14.11
C ASN A 64 3.68 0.90 -13.34
N PHE A 65 4.37 1.01 -12.20
CA PHE A 65 4.38 2.23 -11.39
C PHE A 65 5.32 3.30 -11.91
N HIS A 66 6.36 2.92 -12.67
CA HIS A 66 7.33 3.85 -13.23
C HIS A 66 7.55 3.59 -14.72
N ARG A 67 6.72 4.24 -15.54
CA ARG A 67 6.86 4.17 -17.01
C ARG A 67 8.25 4.66 -17.42
N GLY A 68 8.95 3.86 -18.24
CA GLY A 68 10.31 4.16 -18.68
C GLY A 68 11.42 3.72 -17.71
N CYS A 69 11.09 2.95 -16.67
CA CYS A 69 12.11 2.23 -15.90
C CYS A 69 12.71 1.12 -16.78
N GLU A 70 14.04 1.10 -16.89
CA GLU A 70 14.79 0.12 -17.71
C GLU A 70 15.49 -0.95 -16.87
N LYS A 71 15.24 -0.98 -15.55
CA LYS A 71 15.87 -1.94 -14.63
C LYS A 71 15.46 -3.36 -14.99
N THR A 72 16.44 -4.25 -15.03
CA THR A 72 16.21 -5.69 -15.15
C THR A 72 15.60 -6.26 -13.87
N GLN A 73 15.04 -7.47 -13.97
CA GLN A 73 14.54 -8.20 -12.81
C GLN A 73 15.64 -8.50 -11.79
N GLU A 74 16.86 -8.80 -12.25
CA GLU A 74 18.01 -9.04 -11.38
C GLU A 74 18.38 -7.77 -10.60
N GLU A 75 18.46 -6.62 -11.26
CA GLU A 75 18.71 -5.34 -10.60
C GLU A 75 17.60 -4.97 -9.62
N ALA A 76 16.34 -5.21 -9.98
CA ALA A 76 15.19 -5.00 -9.10
C ALA A 76 15.25 -5.91 -7.87
N THR A 77 15.66 -7.17 -8.05
CA THR A 77 15.83 -8.14 -6.97
C THR A 77 16.93 -7.71 -6.01
N ASP A 78 18.10 -7.30 -6.53
CA ASP A 78 19.20 -6.77 -5.71
C ASP A 78 18.81 -5.51 -4.96
N ALA A 79 18.03 -4.63 -5.60
CA ALA A 79 17.48 -3.46 -4.94
C ALA A 79 16.45 -3.85 -3.86
N CYS A 80 15.63 -4.87 -4.04
CA CYS A 80 14.75 -5.39 -2.98
C CYS A 80 15.56 -5.90 -1.79
N TRP A 81 16.65 -6.64 -2.00
CA TRP A 81 17.52 -7.09 -0.91
C TRP A 81 18.16 -5.92 -0.15
N HIS A 82 18.65 -4.91 -0.88
CA HIS A 82 19.15 -3.67 -0.28
C HIS A 82 18.06 -2.93 0.52
N LEU A 83 16.81 -2.89 0.04
CA LEU A 83 15.68 -2.31 0.80
C LEU A 83 15.44 -3.07 2.10
N LEU A 84 15.41 -4.40 2.05
CA LEU A 84 15.19 -5.24 3.23
C LEU A 84 16.29 -5.02 4.29
N GLN A 85 17.57 -4.93 3.89
CA GLN A 85 18.64 -4.56 4.81
C GLN A 85 18.44 -3.16 5.40
N ALA A 86 18.02 -2.19 4.58
CA ALA A 86 17.74 -0.83 5.06
C ALA A 86 16.56 -0.77 6.06
N LEU A 87 15.61 -1.71 5.99
CA LEU A 87 14.50 -1.79 6.94
C LEU A 87 14.93 -2.20 8.35
N GLU A 88 16.07 -2.89 8.53
CA GLU A 88 16.55 -3.31 9.86
C GLU A 88 16.66 -2.13 10.83
N ALA A 89 17.06 -0.96 10.35
CA ALA A 89 17.19 0.27 11.14
C ALA A 89 15.84 0.79 11.68
N PHE A 90 14.70 0.34 11.14
CA PHE A 90 13.36 0.81 11.49
C PHE A 90 12.56 -0.19 12.31
N VAL A 91 13.09 -1.38 12.56
CA VAL A 91 12.41 -2.43 13.31
C VAL A 91 12.79 -2.36 14.79
N GLN A 92 11.80 -2.19 15.65
CA GLN A 92 11.98 -2.20 17.11
C GLN A 92 11.50 -3.52 17.74
N VAL A 93 10.48 -4.14 17.14
CA VAL A 93 9.85 -5.38 17.60
C VAL A 93 10.81 -6.57 17.35
N PRO A 94 11.23 -7.32 18.39
CA PRO A 94 12.18 -8.43 18.25
C PRO A 94 11.73 -9.49 17.22
N GLU A 95 10.45 -9.82 17.20
CA GLU A 95 9.85 -10.80 16.31
C GLU A 95 9.99 -10.38 14.83
N ASP A 96 9.84 -9.08 14.56
CA ASP A 96 10.03 -8.51 13.22
C ASP A 96 11.51 -8.49 12.82
N LYS A 97 12.45 -8.34 13.77
CA LYS A 97 13.88 -8.47 13.48
C LYS A 97 14.24 -9.89 13.09
N VAL A 98 13.78 -10.88 13.85
CA VAL A 98 14.02 -12.30 13.57
C VAL A 98 13.44 -12.67 12.20
N PHE A 99 12.23 -12.21 11.91
CA PHE A 99 11.60 -12.45 10.60
C PHE A 99 12.39 -11.81 9.46
N LEU A 100 12.83 -10.56 9.60
CA LEU A 100 13.63 -9.89 8.56
C LEU A 100 14.98 -10.61 8.34
N GLN A 101 15.62 -11.08 9.41
CA GLN A 101 16.83 -11.90 9.33
C GLN A 101 16.58 -13.24 8.63
N GLN A 102 15.42 -13.88 8.85
CA GLN A 102 15.01 -15.09 8.14
C GLN A 102 14.81 -14.82 6.64
N LEU A 103 14.15 -13.72 6.28
CA LEU A 103 13.98 -13.32 4.88
C LEU A 103 15.32 -13.08 4.18
N LEU A 104 16.32 -12.56 4.90
CA LEU A 104 17.66 -12.28 4.36
C LEU A 104 18.59 -13.50 4.32
N GLN A 105 18.24 -14.63 4.95
CA GLN A 105 19.08 -15.84 4.97
C GLN A 105 19.58 -16.30 3.59
N PRO A 106 18.75 -16.33 2.53
CA PRO A 106 19.21 -16.77 1.20
C PRO A 106 20.36 -15.95 0.65
N VAL A 107 20.49 -14.69 1.07
CA VAL A 107 21.52 -13.75 0.60
C VAL A 107 22.54 -13.38 1.68
N ALA A 108 22.51 -14.03 2.85
CA ALA A 108 23.40 -13.72 3.97
C ALA A 108 24.89 -13.79 3.59
N HIS A 109 25.26 -14.75 2.73
CA HIS A 109 26.63 -14.93 2.22
C HIS A 109 27.16 -13.73 1.43
N ARG A 110 26.29 -12.84 0.94
CA ARG A 110 26.67 -11.63 0.19
C ARG A 110 27.08 -10.46 1.10
N GLY A 111 26.79 -10.53 2.40
CA GLY A 111 27.04 -9.43 3.33
C GLY A 111 26.19 -8.20 3.03
N ALA A 112 26.78 -7.00 3.13
CA ALA A 112 26.08 -5.74 2.85
C ALA A 112 25.80 -5.58 1.34
N ILE A 113 24.52 -5.61 0.98
CA ILE A 113 24.04 -5.45 -0.40
C ILE A 113 23.67 -3.99 -0.58
N THR A 114 24.33 -3.35 -1.54
CA THR A 114 24.04 -1.96 -1.90
C THR A 114 23.86 -1.87 -3.41
N THR A 115 23.00 -0.95 -3.82
CA THR A 115 22.74 -0.67 -5.24
C THR A 115 22.91 0.83 -5.46
N PRO A 116 23.55 1.28 -6.55
CA PRO A 116 23.84 2.69 -6.79
C PRO A 116 22.55 3.49 -6.93
N GLY A 117 22.53 4.75 -6.52
CA GLY A 117 21.34 5.57 -6.67
C GLY A 117 21.02 6.47 -5.50
N PHE A 118 19.82 7.03 -5.57
CA PHE A 118 19.14 7.63 -4.44
C PHE A 118 18.95 6.62 -3.31
N HIS A 119 19.06 7.11 -2.08
CA HIS A 119 18.75 6.36 -0.87
C HIS A 119 17.25 6.04 -0.77
N TRP A 120 16.94 4.99 -0.02
CA TRP A 120 15.56 4.68 0.35
C TRP A 120 14.96 5.80 1.20
N ASN A 121 13.74 6.20 0.85
CA ASN A 121 12.96 7.16 1.62
C ASN A 121 11.68 6.49 2.16
N LYS A 122 11.04 7.14 3.14
CA LYS A 122 9.73 6.73 3.67
C LYS A 122 9.70 5.28 4.19
N LEU A 123 10.82 4.78 4.71
CA LEU A 123 10.89 3.46 5.35
C LEU A 123 10.33 3.54 6.78
N HIS A 124 9.66 2.48 7.22
CA HIS A 124 9.11 2.38 8.59
C HIS A 124 8.80 0.92 8.96
N GLY A 125 8.82 0.59 10.26
CA GLY A 125 8.67 -0.79 10.75
C GLY A 125 7.39 -1.51 10.32
N LYS A 126 6.25 -0.80 10.15
CA LYS A 126 4.99 -1.41 9.67
C LYS A 126 5.09 -2.08 8.28
N MET A 127 6.14 -1.77 7.51
CA MET A 127 6.42 -2.48 6.26
C MET A 127 6.77 -3.94 6.52
N VAL A 128 7.56 -4.22 7.55
CA VAL A 128 7.96 -5.59 7.91
C VAL A 128 6.75 -6.40 8.35
N SER A 129 5.85 -5.81 9.13
CA SER A 129 4.59 -6.44 9.51
C SER A 129 3.72 -6.78 8.28
N ARG A 130 3.70 -5.91 7.26
CA ARG A 130 3.01 -6.22 5.98
C ARG A 130 3.71 -7.35 5.21
N LEU A 131 5.05 -7.33 5.14
CA LEU A 131 5.83 -8.39 4.48
C LEU A 131 5.60 -9.75 5.15
N ARG A 132 5.41 -9.78 6.48
CA ARG A 132 5.04 -11.00 7.22
C ARG A 132 3.70 -11.55 6.77
N VAL A 133 2.66 -10.72 6.74
CA VAL A 133 1.33 -11.13 6.26
C VAL A 133 1.40 -11.67 4.82
N LEU A 134 2.15 -10.99 3.96
CA LEU A 134 2.33 -11.44 2.57
C LEU A 134 3.05 -12.79 2.46
N GLU A 135 4.05 -13.02 3.31
CA GLU A 135 4.76 -14.29 3.37
C GLU A 135 3.87 -15.43 3.90
N GLU A 136 3.06 -15.16 4.93
CA GLU A 136 2.07 -16.12 5.45
C GLU A 136 1.03 -16.47 4.38
N ILE A 137 0.50 -15.48 3.66
CA ILE A 137 -0.42 -15.71 2.55
C ILE A 137 0.26 -16.53 1.45
N ARG A 138 1.51 -16.22 1.08
CA ARG A 138 2.27 -16.97 0.06
C ARG A 138 2.39 -18.44 0.45
N GLN A 139 2.86 -18.72 1.68
CA GLN A 139 3.02 -20.08 2.19
C GLN A 139 1.67 -20.83 2.25
N ALA A 140 0.60 -20.15 2.69
CA ALA A 140 -0.73 -20.73 2.72
C ALA A 140 -1.21 -21.08 1.30
N MET A 141 -1.04 -20.18 0.31
CA MET A 141 -1.46 -20.44 -1.06
C MET A 141 -0.67 -21.58 -1.70
N GLU A 142 0.63 -21.69 -1.43
CA GLU A 142 1.46 -22.80 -1.88
C GLU A 142 1.01 -24.14 -1.26
N ALA A 143 0.71 -24.15 0.04
CA ALA A 143 0.22 -25.35 0.73
C ALA A 143 -1.15 -25.80 0.20
N LEU A 144 -2.05 -24.84 -0.08
CA LEU A 144 -3.39 -25.12 -0.60
C LEU A 144 -3.41 -25.65 -2.04
N GLN A 145 -2.29 -25.62 -2.78
CA GLN A 145 -2.20 -26.31 -4.07
C GLN A 145 -2.26 -27.83 -3.91
N GLN A 146 -1.99 -28.37 -2.72
CA GLN A 146 -2.08 -29.80 -2.44
C GLN A 146 -3.54 -30.18 -2.14
N PRO A 147 -4.20 -31.04 -2.95
CA PRO A 147 -5.61 -31.37 -2.76
C PRO A 147 -5.97 -31.91 -1.35
N PRO A 148 -5.14 -32.75 -0.70
CA PRO A 148 -5.42 -33.19 0.67
C PRO A 148 -5.39 -32.04 1.69
N VAL A 149 -4.47 -31.10 1.53
CA VAL A 149 -4.35 -29.92 2.40
C VAL A 149 -5.55 -29.00 2.20
N PHE A 150 -5.94 -28.76 0.94
CA PHE A 150 -7.14 -27.99 0.62
C PHE A 150 -8.40 -28.60 1.24
N ALA A 151 -8.60 -29.92 1.11
CA ALA A 151 -9.75 -30.61 1.69
C ALA A 151 -9.77 -30.49 3.23
N ALA A 152 -8.63 -30.70 3.89
CA ALA A 152 -8.51 -30.55 5.34
C ALA A 152 -8.76 -29.11 5.80
N PHE A 153 -8.20 -28.13 5.09
CA PHE A 153 -8.44 -26.71 5.36
C PHE A 153 -9.93 -26.37 5.24
N MET A 154 -10.59 -26.79 4.16
CA MET A 154 -12.02 -26.57 3.97
C MET A 154 -12.88 -27.21 5.08
N ALA A 155 -12.51 -28.40 5.56
CA ALA A 155 -13.19 -29.05 6.66
C ALA A 155 -13.06 -28.25 7.98
N VAL A 156 -11.87 -27.72 8.27
CA VAL A 156 -11.63 -26.86 9.44
C VAL A 156 -12.43 -25.57 9.32
N VAL A 157 -12.36 -24.89 8.17
CA VAL A 157 -13.07 -23.62 7.96
C VAL A 157 -14.58 -23.79 8.04
N ALA A 158 -15.12 -24.88 7.51
CA ALA A 158 -16.55 -25.20 7.61
C ALA A 158 -17.01 -25.46 9.06
N ALA A 159 -16.10 -25.82 9.96
CA ALA A 159 -16.40 -26.01 11.38
C ALA A 159 -16.33 -24.70 12.20
N ILE A 160 -15.83 -23.60 11.63
CA ILE A 160 -15.77 -22.30 12.32
C ILE A 160 -17.17 -21.67 12.33
N PRO A 161 -17.72 -21.32 13.51
CA PRO A 161 -19.01 -20.64 13.59
C PRO A 161 -18.96 -19.27 12.88
N THR A 162 -19.77 -19.09 11.82
CA THR A 162 -19.89 -17.82 11.09
C THR A 162 -20.85 -16.87 11.80
N THR A 163 -20.46 -16.37 12.97
CA THR A 163 -21.33 -15.51 13.79
C THR A 163 -21.22 -14.02 13.46
N GLN A 164 -20.18 -13.61 12.72
CA GLN A 164 -19.93 -12.21 12.33
C GLN A 164 -19.42 -12.13 10.89
N LEU A 165 -20.34 -12.20 9.93
CA LEU A 165 -20.02 -11.94 8.52
C LEU A 165 -19.93 -10.42 8.26
N PRO A 166 -19.00 -9.95 7.41
CA PRO A 166 -18.93 -8.55 7.00
C PRO A 166 -20.19 -8.04 6.31
N ALA A 167 -20.89 -8.92 5.58
CA ALA A 167 -22.14 -8.64 4.87
C ALA A 167 -22.95 -9.93 4.66
N SER A 168 -24.26 -9.81 4.39
CA SER A 168 -25.15 -10.96 4.18
C SER A 168 -24.81 -11.81 2.94
N TRP A 169 -24.12 -11.23 1.95
CA TRP A 169 -23.65 -11.94 0.76
C TRP A 169 -22.23 -12.52 0.92
N TRP A 170 -21.56 -12.24 2.04
CA TRP A 170 -20.20 -12.71 2.28
C TRP A 170 -20.19 -14.20 2.67
N SER A 171 -19.27 -14.96 2.09
CA SER A 171 -19.16 -16.40 2.34
C SER A 171 -17.72 -16.80 2.60
N ILE A 172 -17.52 -18.04 3.07
CA ILE A 172 -16.19 -18.67 3.16
C ILE A 172 -15.45 -18.63 1.80
N LYS A 173 -16.19 -18.76 0.69
CA LYS A 173 -15.60 -18.64 -0.65
C LYS A 173 -15.12 -17.23 -0.94
N SER A 174 -15.76 -16.21 -0.36
CA SER A 174 -15.34 -14.81 -0.46
C SER A 174 -14.06 -14.56 0.34
N ASP A 175 -13.91 -15.16 1.54
CA ASP A 175 -12.65 -15.11 2.31
C ASP A 175 -11.50 -15.75 1.55
N LEU A 176 -11.73 -16.93 0.97
CA LEU A 176 -10.75 -17.62 0.14
C LEU A 176 -10.40 -16.84 -1.12
N GLY A 177 -11.41 -16.28 -1.79
CA GLY A 177 -11.22 -15.39 -2.92
C GLY A 177 -10.39 -14.16 -2.56
N LEU A 178 -10.58 -13.59 -1.37
CA LEU A 178 -9.82 -12.45 -0.90
C LEU A 178 -8.35 -12.81 -0.65
N LEU A 179 -8.07 -13.94 -0.01
CA LEU A 179 -6.71 -14.43 0.22
C LEU A 179 -6.00 -14.74 -1.11
N TYR A 180 -6.65 -15.52 -1.97
CA TYR A 180 -6.09 -15.90 -3.26
C TYR A 180 -5.93 -14.69 -4.20
N GLY A 181 -6.87 -13.75 -4.17
CA GLY A 181 -6.80 -12.52 -4.94
C GLY A 181 -5.70 -11.59 -4.44
N THR A 182 -5.48 -11.53 -3.12
CA THR A 182 -4.36 -10.80 -2.51
C THR A 182 -3.03 -11.38 -2.96
N TRP A 183 -2.91 -12.70 -2.99
CA TRP A 183 -1.72 -13.38 -3.51
C TRP A 183 -1.55 -13.13 -5.02
N LYS A 184 -2.59 -13.29 -5.83
CA LYS A 184 -2.50 -13.17 -7.30
C LYS A 184 -2.26 -11.74 -7.77
N HIS A 185 -3.08 -10.78 -7.30
CA HIS A 185 -3.13 -9.39 -7.78
C HIS A 185 -2.39 -8.39 -6.91
N GLY A 186 -1.95 -8.80 -5.73
CA GLY A 186 -1.23 -7.98 -4.77
C GLY A 186 -2.13 -7.41 -3.66
N TYR A 187 -1.49 -7.07 -2.53
CA TYR A 187 -2.16 -6.58 -1.33
C TYR A 187 -3.06 -5.37 -1.58
N ALA A 188 -4.33 -5.48 -1.19
CA ALA A 188 -5.32 -4.42 -1.33
C ALA A 188 -5.50 -3.89 -2.77
N ASN A 189 -5.13 -4.67 -3.79
CA ASN A 189 -5.32 -4.33 -5.19
C ASN A 189 -6.70 -4.79 -5.69
N TYR A 190 -7.75 -4.29 -5.03
CA TYR A 190 -9.12 -4.75 -5.26
C TYR A 190 -9.63 -4.43 -6.68
N ASP A 191 -9.15 -3.36 -7.30
CA ASP A 191 -9.60 -2.98 -8.64
C ASP A 191 -9.15 -4.01 -9.69
N GLU A 192 -7.93 -4.54 -9.58
CA GLU A 192 -7.48 -5.64 -10.44
C GLU A 192 -8.21 -6.95 -10.11
N MET A 193 -8.45 -7.22 -8.83
CA MET A 193 -9.21 -8.39 -8.40
C MET A 193 -10.64 -8.39 -8.95
N LYS A 194 -11.33 -7.24 -9.00
CA LYS A 194 -12.68 -7.12 -9.53
C LYS A 194 -12.77 -7.33 -11.05
N LYS A 195 -11.69 -7.04 -11.78
CA LYS A 195 -11.61 -7.25 -13.23
C LYS A 195 -11.32 -8.71 -13.59
N ASP A 196 -10.85 -9.50 -12.63
CA ASP A 196 -10.54 -10.91 -12.86
C ASP A 196 -11.82 -11.78 -12.81
N PRO A 197 -12.17 -12.48 -13.90
CA PRO A 197 -13.35 -13.34 -13.95
C PRO A 197 -13.36 -14.46 -12.91
N GLU A 198 -12.18 -14.90 -12.44
CA GLU A 198 -12.04 -15.90 -11.39
C GLU A 198 -12.56 -15.41 -10.04
N PHE A 199 -12.60 -14.09 -9.81
CA PHE A 199 -12.94 -13.51 -8.51
C PHE A 199 -14.25 -12.71 -8.50
N MET A 200 -14.66 -12.09 -9.62
CA MET A 200 -15.77 -11.13 -9.60
C MET A 200 -17.04 -11.72 -8.95
N HIS A 201 -17.35 -12.99 -9.26
CA HIS A 201 -18.54 -13.67 -8.78
C HIS A 201 -18.50 -13.97 -7.26
N LEU A 202 -17.31 -14.06 -6.66
CA LEU A 202 -17.12 -14.29 -5.23
C LEU A 202 -17.46 -13.06 -4.38
N PHE A 203 -17.52 -11.89 -5.00
CA PHE A 203 -17.83 -10.61 -4.38
C PHE A 203 -19.17 -10.03 -4.85
N GLY A 204 -20.05 -10.87 -5.40
CA GLY A 204 -21.37 -10.48 -5.85
C GLY A 204 -21.37 -9.55 -7.07
N LEU A 205 -20.26 -9.47 -7.81
CA LEU A 205 -20.15 -8.68 -9.03
C LEU A 205 -20.57 -9.51 -10.26
N THR A 206 -21.22 -8.82 -11.19
CA THR A 206 -21.61 -9.30 -12.51
C THR A 206 -20.77 -8.60 -13.58
N PRO A 207 -20.58 -9.20 -14.77
CA PRO A 207 -19.84 -8.56 -15.86
C PRO A 207 -20.40 -7.20 -16.30
N SER A 208 -21.68 -6.93 -16.02
CA SER A 208 -22.35 -5.65 -16.30
C SER A 208 -22.09 -4.57 -15.26
N ASP A 209 -21.45 -4.89 -14.13
CA ASP A 209 -21.26 -3.91 -13.05
C ASP A 209 -20.28 -2.81 -13.47
N PRO A 210 -20.61 -1.53 -13.19
CA PRO A 210 -19.76 -0.39 -13.56
C PRO A 210 -18.42 -0.37 -12.82
N ALA A 211 -18.24 -1.20 -11.79
CA ALA A 211 -16.95 -1.41 -11.11
C ALA A 211 -16.00 -2.36 -11.88
N VAL A 212 -16.53 -3.17 -12.80
CA VAL A 212 -15.77 -4.09 -13.68
C VAL A 212 -15.35 -3.36 -14.97
N GLY A 213 -16.14 -2.37 -15.40
CA GLY A 213 -15.80 -1.45 -16.50
C GLY A 213 -14.82 -0.36 -16.04
N GLY A 214 -13.59 -0.37 -16.58
CA GLY A 214 -12.51 0.54 -16.19
C GLY A 214 -12.91 2.02 -16.23
N ARG A 215 -12.80 2.71 -15.09
CA ARG A 215 -12.78 4.17 -15.06
C ARG A 215 -11.42 4.66 -15.54
N GLU A 216 -11.43 5.52 -16.56
CA GLU A 216 -10.29 6.32 -16.96
C GLU A 216 -9.76 7.11 -15.74
N VAL A 217 -8.44 7.06 -15.57
CA VAL A 217 -7.73 7.78 -14.52
C VAL A 217 -7.87 9.27 -14.78
N LYS A 218 -8.73 9.96 -14.01
CA LYS A 218 -8.60 11.40 -13.83
C LYS A 218 -7.63 11.63 -12.68
N GLU A 219 -6.50 12.25 -13.01
CA GLU A 219 -5.57 12.78 -12.02
C GLU A 219 -6.33 13.68 -11.03
N ALA A 220 -6.21 13.38 -9.74
CA ALA A 220 -6.59 14.28 -8.66
C ALA A 220 -5.43 14.31 -7.67
N GLY A 221 -4.79 15.47 -7.59
CA GLY A 221 -3.73 15.77 -6.63
C GLY A 221 -4.22 15.78 -5.19
N GLU A 222 -3.26 15.51 -4.32
CA GLU A 222 -3.12 15.95 -2.92
C GLU A 222 -4.35 16.02 -2.00
N GLY A 223 -4.33 15.13 -1.00
CA GLY A 223 -4.62 15.49 0.39
C GLY A 223 -6.07 15.44 0.84
N ALA A 224 -6.52 14.28 1.32
CA ALA A 224 -7.52 14.22 2.40
C ALA A 224 -7.51 12.86 3.09
N ALA A 225 -7.28 12.87 4.40
CA ALA A 225 -7.45 11.73 5.27
C ALA A 225 -8.93 11.32 5.30
N SER A 226 -9.23 10.10 4.87
CA SER A 226 -10.56 9.50 5.01
C SER A 226 -10.73 8.93 6.41
N HIS A 227 -11.39 9.69 7.28
CA HIS A 227 -12.04 9.20 8.50
C HIS A 227 -13.28 8.35 8.13
N PRO A 228 -13.66 7.37 8.97
CA PRO A 228 -14.87 6.58 8.76
C PRO A 228 -16.15 7.43 8.97
N PRO A 229 -17.27 7.10 8.30
CA PRO A 229 -18.49 7.89 8.36
C PRO A 229 -19.17 7.76 9.73
N GLN A 230 -19.29 8.88 10.43
CA GLN A 230 -20.31 9.07 11.48
C GLN A 230 -21.66 9.25 10.81
N HIS A 231 -22.56 8.28 10.99
CA HIS A 231 -24.00 8.51 10.76
C HIS A 231 -24.66 8.84 12.09
N GLY A 232 -25.02 10.11 12.25
CA GLY A 232 -25.99 10.56 13.23
C GLY A 232 -27.39 10.17 12.75
N GLY A 233 -28.04 9.30 13.52
CA GLY A 233 -29.48 9.06 13.49
C GLY A 233 -30.02 9.26 14.89
N GLN A 234 -30.70 10.38 15.11
CA GLN A 234 -31.45 10.64 16.34
C GLN A 234 -32.61 9.64 16.43
N GLN A 235 -32.57 8.74 17.41
CA GLN A 235 -33.77 8.15 18.00
C GLN A 235 -33.72 8.40 19.50
N GLN A 236 -34.71 9.19 19.96
CA GLN A 236 -35.03 9.37 21.36
C GLN A 236 -35.39 8.01 21.98
N GLN A 237 -34.48 7.45 22.79
CA GLN A 237 -34.83 6.44 23.78
C GLN A 237 -34.98 7.14 25.12
N GLN A 238 -36.22 7.20 25.61
CA GLN A 238 -36.55 7.50 27.00
C GLN A 238 -35.85 6.45 27.88
N GLN A 239 -34.99 6.91 28.78
CA GLN A 239 -34.46 6.10 29.87
C GLN A 239 -35.58 5.88 30.90
N GLN A 240 -35.97 4.64 31.10
CA GLN A 240 -36.59 4.19 32.35
C GLN A 240 -35.53 3.37 33.08
N GLU A 241 -35.01 3.92 34.18
CA GLU A 241 -34.22 3.17 35.16
C GLU A 241 -35.11 2.16 35.89
N PRO A 242 -34.68 0.89 36.07
CA PRO A 242 -35.29 0.01 37.06
C PRO A 242 -34.71 0.32 38.46
N GLN A 243 -35.57 0.83 39.35
CA GLN A 243 -35.32 0.86 40.80
C GLN A 243 -35.32 -0.57 41.34
N LEU A 244 -34.15 -1.12 41.63
CA LEU A 244 -34.01 -2.43 42.29
C LEU A 244 -32.75 -2.46 43.18
N GLU A 245 -32.61 -1.49 44.09
CA GLU A 245 -31.59 -1.59 45.14
C GLU A 245 -31.91 -0.79 46.42
N GLN A 246 -33.16 -0.84 46.90
CA GLN A 246 -33.55 -0.25 48.19
C GLN A 246 -34.43 -1.12 49.11
N GLN A 247 -34.56 -2.43 48.84
CA GLN A 247 -35.32 -3.35 49.72
C GLN A 247 -34.47 -4.36 50.51
N GLN A 248 -33.14 -4.29 50.47
CA GLN A 248 -32.28 -5.16 51.30
C GLN A 248 -31.63 -4.47 52.50
N GLY A 249 -31.84 -3.16 52.69
CA GLY A 249 -31.29 -2.40 53.83
C GLY A 249 -32.19 -2.33 55.07
N GLU A 250 -33.50 -2.52 54.94
CA GLU A 250 -34.44 -2.27 56.05
C GLU A 250 -34.84 -3.52 56.85
N GLN A 251 -34.51 -4.74 56.39
CA GLN A 251 -34.75 -5.96 57.18
C GLN A 251 -33.65 -6.32 58.17
N GLN A 252 -32.50 -5.63 58.16
CA GLN A 252 -31.40 -5.92 59.09
C GLN A 252 -31.35 -5.01 60.33
N GLN A 253 -32.24 -4.02 60.45
CA GLN A 253 -32.31 -3.13 61.62
C GLN A 253 -33.48 -3.41 62.56
N GLN A 254 -34.22 -4.51 62.35
CA GLN A 254 -35.30 -4.95 63.25
C GLN A 254 -34.97 -6.23 64.05
N GLN A 255 -33.70 -6.64 64.08
CA GLN A 255 -33.23 -7.81 64.85
C GLN A 255 -32.15 -7.46 65.90
N GLN A 256 -32.01 -6.18 66.25
CA GLN A 256 -31.17 -5.72 67.39
C GLN A 256 -31.90 -4.73 68.31
N GLN A 257 -33.19 -4.98 68.58
CA GLN A 257 -33.85 -4.54 69.82
C GLN A 257 -34.56 -5.71 70.46
#